data_AF-A0A822B5Y8-F1
#
_entry.id   AF-A0A822B5Y8-F1
#
_cell.length_a   1.000
_cell.length_b   1.000
_cell.length_c   1.000
_cell.angle_alpha   90.00
_cell.angle_beta   90.00
_cell.angle_gamma   90.00
#
_symmetry.space_group_name_H-M   'P 1'
#
loop_
_entity.id
_entity.type
_entity.pdbx_description
1 polymer ?
#
loop_
_entity_poly.entity_id
_entity_poly.type
_entity_poly.pdbx_seq_one_letter_code
_entity_poly.pdbx_strand_id
1 'polypeptide(L)'
;MFSSSTNTTNKLNGKEIVLAMRSAFQQLFRHALQMSYQSQIWSEIASILQQSQPKLFDSSDNPAEALTIIECAESSISSEFLSSLANSYKNNANHLKTNFSYILIIIERLILKDHIEEASNFIEDTLEVHFTTAVDIDALLRMLIRICPQVNIDHRDQLCSKIIWSLSIKLKDAKCNKQSSSLFFDFALIILNLHFYPWKELASRCSDVIRSCAAYDTISEEEHSRNLDSLEDILRLIAERAQVNPSIIQAIHDEAPRAILRWSTSTKVGNKKTWCSHVYRMEQAMIVFIDQRQVTIDIFAQIIEALQKRIVNDEESDNKEESSKSIENFFINDIRIQIFHACELIGVINKQALVATRTDLIAFQSYAECRSLLDFIDEKQMSEENQESINRAQKEIAKMETLVIQTRNDMQNITKVVKRQEINMGGGDSLFEKIDTGIRNAKCILACVTSNYTKSTNCRREMSLSDALGKPIVPLLLKATSTWPPSGPMALVFTGKPYIDFCQMN
;
A
#
# COMPACT_ATOMS: atom_id res chain seq x y z
N MET A 1 26.35 34.94 -14.35
CA MET A 1 27.80 35.22 -14.36
C MET A 1 28.48 34.02 -13.72
N PHE A 2 29.54 33.43 -14.27
CA PHE A 2 30.44 33.89 -15.33
C PHE A 2 30.47 32.96 -16.56
N SER A 3 30.91 33.49 -17.69
CA SER A 3 31.31 32.72 -18.88
C SER A 3 32.81 32.34 -18.80
N SER A 4 33.25 31.46 -19.70
CA SER A 4 34.61 30.94 -19.78
C SER A 4 35.65 31.98 -20.21
N SER A 5 36.89 31.84 -19.71
CA SER A 5 38.11 31.79 -20.55
C SER A 5 39.39 31.58 -19.72
N THR A 6 40.46 31.19 -20.43
CA THR A 6 41.89 31.13 -20.07
C THR A 6 42.36 30.18 -18.95
N ASN A 7 43.33 29.33 -19.32
CA ASN A 7 44.16 28.57 -18.39
C ASN A 7 45.22 29.48 -17.75
N THR A 8 45.17 29.69 -16.44
CA THR A 8 46.34 30.08 -15.63
C THR A 8 46.41 29.21 -14.38
N THR A 9 47.59 28.68 -14.09
CA THR A 9 47.84 27.83 -12.92
C THR A 9 48.04 28.68 -11.67
N ASN A 10 46.93 29.27 -11.18
CA ASN A 10 46.91 30.04 -9.94
C ASN A 10 47.21 29.13 -8.74
N LYS A 11 48.50 29.01 -8.38
CA LYS A 11 48.93 28.58 -7.06
C LYS A 11 48.40 29.61 -6.05
N LEU A 12 47.30 29.27 -5.38
CA LEU A 12 46.79 30.02 -4.24
C LEU A 12 47.93 30.33 -3.28
N ASN A 13 48.09 31.60 -2.94
CA ASN A 13 49.09 32.07 -2.01
C ASN A 13 48.79 31.48 -0.63
N GLY A 14 49.81 31.05 0.12
CA GLY A 14 49.63 30.55 1.48
C GLY A 14 48.87 31.52 2.39
N LYS A 15 48.97 32.84 2.15
CA LYS A 15 48.15 33.85 2.82
C LYS A 15 46.66 33.74 2.53
N GLU A 16 46.26 33.41 1.30
CA GLU A 16 44.85 33.27 0.89
C GLU A 16 44.22 32.03 1.50
N ILE A 17 44.97 30.92 1.52
CA ILE A 17 44.56 29.67 2.18
C ILE A 17 44.37 29.91 3.68
N VAL A 18 45.32 30.57 4.35
CA VAL A 18 45.20 30.93 5.78
C VAL A 18 44.03 31.89 6.04
N LEU A 19 43.73 32.82 5.13
CA LEU A 19 42.56 33.70 5.25
C LEU A 19 41.24 32.90 5.16
N ALA A 20 41.15 31.97 4.19
CA ALA A 20 39.98 31.11 4.00
C ALA A 20 39.76 30.19 5.20
N MET A 21 40.81 29.55 5.71
CA MET A 21 40.74 28.70 6.91
C MET A 21 40.33 29.50 8.16
N ARG A 22 40.84 30.73 8.32
CA ARG A 22 40.43 31.63 9.43
C ARG A 22 38.95 32.02 9.33
N SER A 23 38.46 32.30 8.13
CA SER A 23 37.04 32.60 7.88
C SER A 23 36.14 31.41 8.22
N ALA A 24 36.48 30.21 7.73
CA ALA A 24 35.75 28.98 8.03
C ALA A 24 35.73 28.66 9.53
N PHE A 25 36.87 28.79 10.23
CA PHE A 25 36.93 28.59 11.67
C PHE A 25 36.08 29.62 12.45
N GLN A 26 36.06 30.88 12.01
CA GLN A 26 35.21 31.91 12.63
C GLN A 26 33.71 31.68 12.40
N GLN A 27 33.31 31.11 11.25
CA GLN A 27 31.93 30.67 11.03
C GLN A 27 31.56 29.50 11.94
N LEU A 28 32.41 28.46 11.99
CA LEU A 28 32.20 27.28 12.84
C LEU A 28 32.11 27.65 14.34
N PHE A 29 32.99 28.54 14.81
CA PHE A 29 33.00 29.03 16.19
C PHE A 29 31.75 29.85 16.54
N ARG A 30 31.25 30.71 15.62
CA ARG A 30 29.98 31.42 15.80
C ARG A 30 28.80 30.45 15.88
N HIS A 31 28.78 29.42 15.05
CA HIS A 31 27.71 28.42 15.04
C HIS A 31 27.72 27.58 16.34
N ALA A 32 28.91 27.20 16.82
CA ALA A 32 29.07 26.54 18.12
C ALA A 32 28.59 27.42 19.29
N LEU A 33 28.92 28.72 19.30
CA LEU A 33 28.41 29.67 20.29
C LEU A 33 26.88 29.82 20.22
N GLN A 34 26.30 29.85 19.02
CA GLN A 34 24.87 29.95 18.81
C GLN A 34 24.14 28.74 19.41
N MET A 35 24.67 27.53 19.20
CA MET A 35 24.16 26.29 19.82
C MET A 35 24.30 26.31 21.35
N SER A 36 25.43 26.78 21.90
CA SER A 36 25.61 26.82 23.36
C SER A 36 24.70 27.85 24.05
N TYR A 37 24.51 29.02 23.44
CA TYR A 37 23.57 30.03 23.95
C TYR A 37 22.12 29.53 23.89
N GLN A 38 21.71 28.84 22.81
CA GLN A 38 20.40 28.21 22.76
C GLN A 38 20.22 27.19 23.89
N SER A 39 21.18 26.30 24.11
CA SER A 39 21.12 25.31 25.20
C SER A 39 20.92 25.94 26.59
N GLN A 40 21.61 27.05 26.87
CA GLN A 40 21.47 27.75 28.15
C GLN A 40 20.10 28.44 28.28
N ILE A 41 19.64 29.14 27.23
CA ILE A 41 18.31 29.78 27.18
C ILE A 41 17.21 28.72 27.34
N TRP A 42 17.34 27.53 26.73
CA TRP A 42 16.39 26.43 26.92
C TRP A 42 16.35 25.92 28.36
N SER A 43 17.46 25.92 29.09
CA SER A 43 17.47 25.53 30.50
C SER A 43 16.75 26.55 31.40
N GLU A 44 16.88 27.85 31.10
CA GLU A 44 16.16 28.91 31.82
C GLU A 44 14.67 28.90 31.47
N ILE A 45 14.29 28.77 30.19
CA ILE A 45 12.89 28.65 29.76
C ILE A 45 12.24 27.41 30.37
N ALA A 46 12.90 26.24 30.36
CA ALA A 46 12.38 25.04 30.99
C ALA A 46 12.19 25.23 32.52
N SER A 47 13.15 25.86 33.20
CA SER A 47 13.04 26.18 34.63
C SER A 47 11.87 27.12 34.92
N ILE A 48 11.68 28.17 34.11
CA ILE A 48 10.56 29.11 34.22
C ILE A 48 9.23 28.37 34.02
N LEU A 49 9.09 27.53 32.99
CA LEU A 49 7.87 26.76 32.72
C LEU A 49 7.55 25.77 33.85
N GLN A 50 8.56 25.11 34.40
CA GLN A 50 8.41 24.17 35.51
C GLN A 50 8.05 24.88 36.84
N GLN A 51 8.46 26.14 37.02
CA GLN A 51 8.04 26.99 38.14
C GLN A 51 6.68 27.68 37.95
N SER A 52 6.17 27.77 36.72
CA SER A 52 4.99 28.61 36.38
C SER A 52 3.64 27.88 36.40
N GLN A 53 3.60 26.56 36.61
CA GLN A 53 2.33 25.84 36.71
C GLN A 53 1.59 26.13 38.03
N PRO A 54 0.25 26.24 38.03
CA PRO A 54 -0.68 26.08 36.89
C PRO A 54 -0.98 27.39 36.12
N LYS A 55 -0.50 28.54 36.61
CA LYS A 55 -1.06 29.87 36.29
C LYS A 55 -0.98 30.33 34.84
N LEU A 56 -0.14 29.70 34.01
CA LEU A 56 0.04 30.06 32.60
C LEU A 56 -1.26 30.00 31.77
N PHE A 57 -2.26 29.25 32.23
CA PHE A 57 -3.58 29.12 31.57
C PHE A 57 -4.74 29.72 32.37
N ASP A 58 -4.50 30.22 33.59
CA ASP A 58 -5.52 30.91 34.40
C ASP A 58 -5.74 32.36 33.91
N SER A 59 -4.76 32.96 33.21
CA SER A 59 -4.89 34.25 32.53
C SER A 59 -5.24 34.05 31.05
N SER A 60 -6.44 34.46 30.66
CA SER A 60 -7.08 34.16 29.36
C SER A 60 -6.44 34.75 28.10
N ASP A 61 -5.43 35.60 28.23
CA ASP A 61 -5.31 36.76 27.33
C ASP A 61 -4.38 36.57 26.11
N ASN A 62 -3.57 35.50 26.05
CA ASN A 62 -2.67 35.28 24.91
C ASN A 62 -2.34 33.79 24.60
N PRO A 63 -3.26 33.01 23.99
CA PRO A 63 -2.97 31.63 23.60
C PRO A 63 -1.83 31.49 22.56
N ALA A 64 -1.54 32.53 21.76
CA ALA A 64 -0.44 32.50 20.79
C ALA A 64 0.96 32.49 21.45
N GLU A 65 1.07 32.98 22.68
CA GLU A 65 2.29 32.92 23.48
C GLU A 65 2.55 31.49 23.98
N ALA A 66 1.49 30.79 24.40
CA ALA A 66 1.55 29.36 24.69
C ALA A 66 1.90 28.52 23.44
N LEU A 67 1.39 28.86 22.25
CA LEU A 67 1.82 28.23 21.00
C LEU A 67 3.32 28.41 20.77
N THR A 68 3.79 29.66 20.85
CA THR A 68 5.20 30.01 20.63
C THR A 68 6.12 29.23 21.57
N ILE A 69 5.73 29.08 22.84
CA ILE A 69 6.44 28.28 23.84
C ILE A 69 6.49 26.79 23.47
N ILE A 70 5.36 26.20 23.05
CA ILE A 70 5.25 24.77 22.70
C ILE A 70 6.01 24.45 21.41
N GLU A 71 5.93 25.30 20.39
CA GLU A 71 6.69 25.18 19.14
C GLU A 71 8.19 25.35 19.36
N CYS A 72 8.59 26.21 20.30
CA CYS A 72 10.00 26.45 20.63
C CYS A 72 10.67 25.28 21.39
N ALA A 73 9.98 24.67 22.37
CA ALA A 73 10.61 23.76 23.34
C ALA A 73 10.80 22.30 22.85
N GLU A 74 11.15 22.11 21.57
CA GLU A 74 11.01 20.86 20.82
C GLU A 74 11.54 19.57 21.46
N SER A 75 12.59 19.65 22.30
CA SER A 75 13.23 18.49 22.93
C SER A 75 12.99 18.39 24.45
N SER A 76 12.79 19.50 25.15
CA SER A 76 13.01 19.61 26.61
C SER A 76 11.76 19.60 27.49
N ILE A 77 10.54 19.66 26.93
CA ILE A 77 9.29 19.58 27.71
C ILE A 77 9.21 18.25 28.48
N SER A 78 8.95 18.25 29.79
CA SER A 78 8.73 17.01 30.57
C SER A 78 7.36 16.40 30.27
N SER A 79 7.24 15.09 30.45
CA SER A 79 5.96 14.38 30.30
C SER A 79 4.90 14.90 31.28
N GLU A 80 5.31 15.21 32.52
CA GLU A 80 4.47 15.84 33.55
C GLU A 80 3.85 17.15 33.06
N PHE A 81 4.63 17.98 32.35
CA PHE A 81 4.13 19.23 31.76
C PHE A 81 3.11 18.95 30.65
N LEU A 82 3.34 17.97 29.77
CA LEU A 82 2.40 17.60 28.71
C LEU A 82 1.09 17.04 29.28
N SER A 83 1.15 16.17 30.30
CA SER A 83 -0.03 15.61 30.97
C SER A 83 -0.80 16.69 31.74
N SER A 84 -0.11 17.64 32.37
CA SER A 84 -0.74 18.80 33.03
C SER A 84 -1.38 19.76 32.02
N LEU A 85 -0.72 20.00 30.88
CA LEU A 85 -1.26 20.78 29.75
C LEU A 85 -2.52 20.14 29.18
N ALA A 86 -2.52 18.82 28.96
CA ALA A 86 -3.68 18.06 28.51
C ALA A 86 -4.85 18.14 29.51
N ASN A 87 -4.58 18.03 30.82
CA ASN A 87 -5.57 18.19 31.88
C ASN A 87 -6.14 19.62 31.95
N SER A 88 -5.29 20.65 31.81
CA SER A 88 -5.75 22.05 31.76
C SER A 88 -6.60 22.32 30.53
N TYR A 89 -6.24 21.76 29.38
CA TYR A 89 -7.02 21.82 28.15
C TYR A 89 -8.38 21.12 28.31
N LYS A 90 -8.42 19.93 28.91
CA LYS A 90 -9.65 19.18 29.23
C LYS A 90 -10.62 20.00 30.08
N ASN A 91 -10.11 20.69 31.11
CA ASN A 91 -10.93 21.55 31.97
C ASN A 91 -11.45 22.82 31.26
N ASN A 92 -10.77 23.29 30.21
CA ASN A 92 -11.05 24.55 29.51
C ASN A 92 -11.56 24.38 28.07
N ALA A 93 -11.93 23.16 27.65
CA ALA A 93 -12.18 22.79 26.25
C ALA A 93 -13.18 23.72 25.51
N ASN A 94 -14.20 24.23 26.19
CA ASN A 94 -15.17 25.18 25.63
C ASN A 94 -14.55 26.50 25.15
N HIS A 95 -13.49 27.00 25.80
CA HIS A 95 -12.81 28.24 25.42
C HIS A 95 -11.78 28.05 24.30
N LEU A 96 -11.29 26.82 24.09
CA LEU A 96 -10.18 26.52 23.19
C LEU A 96 -10.64 25.96 21.83
N LYS A 97 -11.95 25.99 21.52
CA LYS A 97 -12.53 25.47 20.26
C LYS A 97 -11.96 26.08 18.97
N THR A 98 -11.38 27.28 19.03
CA THR A 98 -10.69 27.92 17.89
C THR A 98 -9.30 27.34 17.58
N ASN A 99 -8.71 26.59 18.50
CA ASN A 99 -7.28 26.28 18.54
C ASN A 99 -6.98 24.79 18.26
N PHE A 100 -7.65 24.22 17.26
CA PHE A 100 -7.56 22.80 16.91
C PHE A 100 -6.13 22.29 16.64
N SER A 101 -5.25 23.11 16.05
CA SER A 101 -3.84 22.77 15.82
C SER A 101 -3.07 22.44 17.10
N TYR A 102 -3.44 23.05 18.23
CA TYR A 102 -2.78 22.84 19.53
C TYR A 102 -3.09 21.44 20.07
N ILE A 103 -4.32 20.95 19.87
CA ILE A 103 -4.71 19.57 20.20
C ILE A 103 -3.81 18.58 19.45
N LEU A 104 -3.63 18.78 18.14
CA LEU A 104 -2.78 17.92 17.32
C LEU A 104 -1.32 17.92 17.78
N ILE A 105 -0.75 19.08 18.11
CA ILE A 105 0.64 19.20 18.60
C ILE A 105 0.80 18.49 19.96
N ILE A 106 -0.17 18.61 20.87
CA ILE A 106 -0.14 17.90 22.17
C ILE A 106 -0.18 16.38 21.96
N ILE A 107 -1.09 15.89 21.10
CA ILE A 107 -1.19 14.46 20.75
C ILE A 107 0.13 13.96 20.15
N GLU A 108 0.67 14.68 19.16
CA GLU A 108 1.95 14.34 18.51
C GLU A 108 3.09 14.25 19.53
N ARG A 109 3.26 15.26 20.40
CA ARG A 109 4.36 15.29 21.37
C ARG A 109 4.20 14.27 22.50
N LEU A 110 2.98 13.86 22.87
CA LEU A 110 2.74 12.73 23.76
C LEU A 110 3.13 11.40 23.08
N ILE A 111 2.64 11.15 21.86
CA ILE A 111 2.91 9.92 21.11
C ILE A 111 4.40 9.76 20.77
N LEU A 112 5.09 10.83 20.37
CA LEU A 112 6.53 10.83 20.10
C LEU A 112 7.40 10.73 21.37
N LYS A 113 6.80 10.78 22.56
CA LYS A 113 7.47 10.51 23.85
C LYS A 113 6.97 9.21 24.51
N ASP A 114 6.38 8.32 23.72
CA ASP A 114 5.85 7.02 24.16
C ASP A 114 4.70 7.08 25.20
N HIS A 115 4.12 8.28 25.45
CA HIS A 115 2.96 8.50 26.34
C HIS A 115 1.63 8.19 25.62
N ILE A 116 1.50 6.95 25.17
CA ILE A 116 0.37 6.48 24.34
C ILE A 116 -0.95 6.44 25.13
N GLU A 117 -0.91 6.14 26.42
CA GLU A 117 -2.11 6.07 27.28
C GLU A 117 -2.69 7.46 27.52
N GLU A 118 -1.85 8.43 27.87
CA GLU A 118 -2.24 9.82 28.06
C GLU A 118 -2.71 10.45 26.74
N ALA A 119 -2.04 10.15 25.62
CA ALA A 119 -2.51 10.54 24.30
C ALA A 119 -3.88 9.93 23.96
N SER A 120 -4.11 8.65 24.25
CA SER A 120 -5.40 8.00 23.99
C SER A 120 -6.53 8.60 24.82
N ASN A 121 -6.31 8.82 26.11
CA ASN A 121 -7.31 9.46 26.98
C ASN A 121 -7.63 10.88 26.50
N PHE A 122 -6.59 11.68 26.17
CA PHE A 122 -6.76 13.04 25.65
C PHE A 122 -7.47 13.06 24.29
N ILE A 123 -7.23 12.08 23.42
CA ILE A 123 -7.96 11.90 22.16
C ILE A 123 -9.42 11.57 22.44
N GLU A 124 -9.73 10.62 23.33
CA GLU A 124 -11.12 10.24 23.62
C GLU A 124 -11.93 11.39 24.24
N ASP A 125 -11.31 12.18 25.12
CA ASP A 125 -11.87 13.41 25.70
C ASP A 125 -12.11 14.52 24.65
N THR A 126 -11.16 14.74 23.74
CA THR A 126 -11.25 15.83 22.76
C THR A 126 -12.08 15.49 21.53
N LEU A 127 -12.20 14.20 21.16
CA LEU A 127 -13.00 13.72 20.03
C LEU A 127 -14.45 14.23 20.08
N GLU A 128 -15.12 14.11 21.23
CA GLU A 128 -16.54 14.46 21.36
C GLU A 128 -16.79 15.97 21.41
N VAL A 129 -15.78 16.78 21.77
CA VAL A 129 -15.91 18.23 21.94
C VAL A 129 -15.43 19.03 20.72
N HIS A 130 -14.39 18.54 20.04
CA HIS A 130 -13.67 19.27 18.99
C HIS A 130 -13.77 18.65 17.60
N PHE A 131 -13.75 17.31 17.48
CA PHE A 131 -13.71 16.60 16.19
C PHE A 131 -15.11 16.48 15.55
N THR A 132 -15.82 17.60 15.51
CA THR A 132 -17.18 17.71 15.00
C THR A 132 -17.24 17.88 13.48
N THR A 133 -16.11 18.14 12.81
CA THR A 133 -16.01 18.18 11.35
C THR A 133 -15.08 17.12 10.79
N ALA A 134 -15.34 16.73 9.54
CA ALA A 134 -14.47 15.82 8.79
C ALA A 134 -13.06 16.39 8.51
N VAL A 135 -12.87 17.71 8.59
CA VAL A 135 -11.57 18.38 8.38
C VAL A 135 -10.66 18.18 9.59
N ASP A 136 -11.23 18.22 10.80
CA ASP A 136 -10.53 17.94 12.05
C ASP A 136 -10.04 16.48 12.06
N ILE A 137 -10.93 15.56 11.65
CA ILE A 137 -10.64 14.13 11.48
C ILE A 137 -9.54 13.89 10.45
N ASP A 138 -9.62 14.54 9.27
CA ASP A 138 -8.58 14.47 8.22
C ASP A 138 -7.21 14.87 8.78
N ALA A 139 -7.13 16.02 9.44
CA ALA A 139 -5.88 16.54 9.98
C ALA A 139 -5.28 15.68 11.11
N LEU A 140 -6.10 15.05 11.97
CA LEU A 140 -5.63 14.04 12.93
C LEU A 140 -5.11 12.79 12.23
N LEU A 141 -5.84 12.25 11.25
CA LEU A 141 -5.39 11.08 10.49
C LEU A 141 -4.07 11.36 9.77
N ARG A 142 -3.89 12.52 9.12
CA ARG A 142 -2.60 12.94 8.53
C ARG A 142 -1.48 13.07 9.54
N MET A 143 -1.76 13.58 10.74
CA MET A 143 -0.76 13.69 11.81
C MET A 143 -0.34 12.30 12.31
N LEU A 144 -1.30 11.40 12.57
CA LEU A 144 -1.03 10.01 12.96
C LEU A 144 -0.26 9.25 11.87
N ILE A 145 -0.66 9.40 10.60
CA ILE A 145 0.07 8.91 9.41
C ILE A 145 1.54 9.34 9.42
N ARG A 146 1.82 10.62 9.73
CA ARG A 146 3.18 11.19 9.74
C ARG A 146 4.04 10.72 10.92
N ILE A 147 3.45 10.48 12.09
CA ILE A 147 4.21 10.11 13.30
C ILE A 147 4.34 8.62 13.53
N CYS A 148 3.42 7.78 13.03
CA CYS A 148 3.44 6.33 13.25
C CYS A 148 4.77 5.64 12.84
N PRO A 149 5.45 6.03 11.73
CA PRO A 149 6.78 5.51 11.40
C PRO A 149 7.90 5.90 12.38
N GLN A 150 7.69 6.95 13.18
CA GLN A 150 8.65 7.52 14.15
C GLN A 150 8.49 6.94 15.57
N VAL A 151 7.30 6.43 15.91
CA VAL A 151 7.01 5.84 17.23
C VAL A 151 7.86 4.60 17.48
N ASN A 152 8.32 4.42 18.71
CA ASN A 152 9.13 3.28 19.13
C ASN A 152 8.41 1.94 18.85
N ILE A 153 9.13 0.93 18.38
CA ILE A 153 8.53 -0.34 17.91
C ILE A 153 7.73 -1.05 19.01
N ASP A 154 8.20 -0.99 20.25
CA ASP A 154 7.58 -1.61 21.42
C ASP A 154 6.23 -0.93 21.79
N HIS A 155 6.02 0.32 21.38
CA HIS A 155 4.81 1.10 21.67
C HIS A 155 3.84 1.21 20.49
N ARG A 156 4.21 0.76 19.28
CA ARG A 156 3.32 0.74 18.11
C ARG A 156 2.07 -0.10 18.35
N ASP A 157 2.19 -1.21 19.08
CA ASP A 157 1.04 -2.07 19.38
C ASP A 157 0.04 -1.38 20.32
N GLN A 158 0.53 -0.53 21.24
CA GLN A 158 -0.32 0.33 22.08
C GLN A 158 -0.95 1.47 21.25
N LEU A 159 -0.18 2.10 20.35
CA LEU A 159 -0.69 3.15 19.45
C LEU A 159 -1.87 2.60 18.62
N CYS A 160 -1.68 1.42 18.03
CA CYS A 160 -2.69 0.73 17.25
C CYS A 160 -3.91 0.31 18.10
N SER A 161 -3.70 -0.32 19.24
CA SER A 161 -4.80 -0.89 20.05
C SER A 161 -5.58 0.12 20.91
N LYS A 162 -4.95 1.22 21.36
CA LYS A 162 -5.61 2.29 22.10
C LYS A 162 -6.11 3.40 21.17
N ILE A 163 -5.20 4.09 20.48
CA ILE A 163 -5.53 5.30 19.72
C ILE A 163 -6.23 4.98 18.41
N ILE A 164 -5.60 4.16 17.56
CA ILE A 164 -6.12 3.90 16.21
C ILE A 164 -7.42 3.10 16.26
N TRP A 165 -7.51 2.11 17.16
CA TRP A 165 -8.70 1.28 17.29
C TRP A 165 -9.90 2.06 17.87
N SER A 166 -9.73 2.87 18.92
CA SER A 166 -10.82 3.75 19.40
C SER A 166 -11.27 4.77 18.34
N LEU A 167 -10.33 5.35 17.60
CA LEU A 167 -10.66 6.20 16.44
C LEU A 167 -11.48 5.46 15.40
N SER A 168 -11.09 4.23 15.01
CA SER A 168 -11.83 3.43 14.02
C SER A 168 -13.30 3.18 14.40
N ILE A 169 -13.59 3.04 15.70
CA ILE A 169 -14.95 2.86 16.21
C ILE A 169 -15.71 4.19 16.15
N LYS A 170 -15.18 5.27 16.74
CA LYS A 170 -15.87 6.57 16.73
C LYS A 170 -16.06 7.10 15.30
N LEU A 171 -15.18 6.76 14.35
CA LEU A 171 -15.32 7.06 12.92
C LEU A 171 -16.35 6.19 12.18
N LYS A 172 -16.71 5.01 12.69
CA LYS A 172 -17.77 4.14 12.16
C LYS A 172 -19.16 4.61 12.62
N ASP A 173 -19.25 5.09 13.87
CA ASP A 173 -20.50 5.55 14.47
C ASP A 173 -20.82 7.01 14.09
N ALA A 174 -19.80 7.86 13.94
CA ALA A 174 -19.94 9.12 13.24
C ALA A 174 -20.26 8.85 11.76
N LYS A 175 -21.20 9.61 11.17
CA LYS A 175 -21.46 9.58 9.73
C LYS A 175 -20.35 10.29 8.97
N CYS A 176 -19.17 9.65 8.93
CA CYS A 176 -17.99 10.14 8.24
C CYS A 176 -18.31 10.43 6.77
N ASN A 177 -17.82 11.56 6.28
CA ASN A 177 -17.95 11.87 4.87
C ASN A 177 -16.96 11.03 4.05
N LYS A 178 -17.18 11.01 2.73
CA LYS A 178 -16.38 10.26 1.77
C LYS A 178 -14.86 10.48 1.87
N GLN A 179 -14.43 11.69 2.28
CA GLN A 179 -13.02 12.05 2.43
C GLN A 179 -12.42 11.38 3.67
N SER A 180 -13.09 11.44 4.83
CA SER A 180 -12.66 10.75 6.05
C SER A 180 -12.50 9.24 5.85
N SER A 181 -13.38 8.59 5.06
CA SER A 181 -13.24 7.17 4.71
C SER A 181 -11.97 6.88 3.90
N SER A 182 -11.61 7.75 2.94
CA SER A 182 -10.36 7.60 2.18
C SER A 182 -9.13 7.70 3.06
N LEU A 183 -9.12 8.61 4.05
CA LEU A 183 -8.01 8.77 4.98
C LEU A 183 -7.94 7.66 6.03
N PHE A 184 -9.08 7.11 6.44
CA PHE A 184 -9.12 5.89 7.24
C PHE A 184 -8.52 4.71 6.47
N PHE A 185 -8.77 4.63 5.17
CA PHE A 185 -8.19 3.65 4.26
C PHE A 185 -6.68 3.85 4.06
N ASP A 186 -6.20 5.07 3.78
CA ASP A 186 -4.76 5.40 3.73
C ASP A 186 -4.05 5.04 5.05
N PHE A 187 -4.72 5.28 6.18
CA PHE A 187 -4.21 4.94 7.51
C PHE A 187 -4.18 3.42 7.75
N ALA A 188 -5.21 2.70 7.32
CA ALA A 188 -5.24 1.23 7.32
C ALA A 188 -4.09 0.63 6.49
N LEU A 189 -3.75 1.24 5.34
CA LEU A 189 -2.59 0.82 4.55
C LEU A 189 -1.27 0.97 5.33
N ILE A 190 -1.08 2.07 6.07
CA ILE A 190 0.13 2.23 6.90
C ILE A 190 0.17 1.19 8.02
N ILE A 191 -0.95 0.89 8.67
CA ILE A 191 -1.04 -0.15 9.71
C ILE A 191 -0.70 -1.53 9.13
N LEU A 192 -1.23 -1.87 7.95
CA LEU A 192 -0.92 -3.12 7.24
C LEU A 192 0.54 -3.20 6.77
N ASN A 193 1.18 -2.05 6.51
CA ASN A 193 2.59 -1.99 6.10
C ASN A 193 3.56 -2.17 7.28
N LEU A 194 3.13 -1.88 8.52
CA LEU A 194 3.90 -2.15 9.74
C LEU A 194 3.97 -3.66 9.98
N HIS A 195 5.19 -4.22 9.94
CA HIS A 195 5.43 -5.68 10.00
C HIS A 195 5.13 -6.35 11.35
N PHE A 196 4.58 -5.63 12.33
CA PHE A 196 4.33 -6.08 13.69
C PHE A 196 2.89 -5.78 14.09
N TYR A 197 2.09 -6.84 14.28
CA TYR A 197 0.72 -6.76 14.79
C TYR A 197 0.33 -8.13 15.39
N PRO A 198 -0.52 -8.19 16.44
CA PRO A 198 -1.27 -9.40 16.79
C PRO A 198 -2.27 -9.71 15.67
N TRP A 199 -1.82 -10.49 14.69
CA TRP A 199 -2.55 -10.76 13.43
C TRP A 199 -3.96 -11.33 13.62
N LYS A 200 -4.33 -11.82 14.81
CA LYS A 200 -5.64 -12.38 15.11
C LYS A 200 -6.75 -11.32 15.14
N GLU A 201 -6.55 -10.21 15.87
CA GLU A 201 -7.46 -9.06 15.85
C GLU A 201 -7.50 -8.40 14.47
N LEU A 202 -6.33 -8.26 13.82
CA LEU A 202 -6.23 -7.62 12.50
C LEU A 202 -6.94 -8.43 11.42
N ALA A 203 -6.75 -9.75 11.37
CA ALA A 203 -7.42 -10.61 10.40
C ALA A 203 -8.95 -10.59 10.55
N SER A 204 -9.45 -10.60 11.79
CA SER A 204 -10.88 -10.40 12.08
C SER A 204 -11.38 -9.03 11.54
N ARG A 205 -10.61 -7.96 11.74
CA ARG A 205 -10.91 -6.62 11.19
C ARG A 205 -10.78 -6.56 9.66
N CYS A 206 -9.92 -7.36 9.03
CA CYS A 206 -9.89 -7.48 7.57
C CYS A 206 -11.20 -8.04 7.02
N SER A 207 -11.85 -8.98 7.71
CA SER A 207 -13.19 -9.47 7.34
C SER A 207 -14.22 -8.33 7.28
N ASP A 208 -14.22 -7.42 8.26
CA ASP A 208 -15.08 -6.22 8.25
C ASP A 208 -14.76 -5.25 7.10
N VAL A 209 -13.48 -5.07 6.75
CA VAL A 209 -13.05 -4.27 5.58
C VAL A 209 -13.55 -4.92 4.28
N ILE A 210 -13.37 -6.23 4.12
CA ILE A 210 -13.84 -7.01 2.96
C ILE A 210 -15.37 -6.93 2.83
N ARG A 211 -16.11 -7.04 3.94
CA ARG A 211 -17.58 -6.87 3.96
C ARG A 211 -18.01 -5.44 3.60
N SER A 212 -17.24 -4.44 4.00
CA SER A 212 -17.48 -3.03 3.63
C SER A 212 -17.20 -2.79 2.14
N CYS A 213 -16.20 -3.48 1.57
CA CYS A 213 -15.95 -3.52 0.12
C CYS A 213 -17.10 -4.24 -0.62
N ALA A 214 -17.61 -5.35 -0.08
CA ALA A 214 -18.72 -6.09 -0.67
C ALA A 214 -20.00 -5.23 -0.74
N ALA A 215 -20.23 -4.36 0.25
CA ALA A 215 -21.36 -3.44 0.29
C ALA A 215 -21.22 -2.18 -0.60
N TYR A 216 -20.10 -2.02 -1.31
CA TYR A 216 -19.80 -0.84 -2.14
C TYR A 216 -20.78 -0.66 -3.32
N ASP A 217 -21.47 -1.72 -3.75
CA ASP A 217 -22.53 -1.68 -4.77
C ASP A 217 -23.77 -0.86 -4.36
N THR A 218 -23.84 -0.38 -3.12
CA THR A 218 -24.89 0.53 -2.62
C THR A 218 -24.58 2.02 -2.79
N ILE A 219 -23.40 2.37 -3.31
CA ILE A 219 -22.90 3.75 -3.47
C ILE A 219 -23.33 4.33 -4.82
N SER A 220 -23.47 5.67 -4.93
CA SER A 220 -24.01 6.32 -6.13
C SER A 220 -23.04 6.35 -7.33
N GLU A 221 -23.56 6.42 -8.57
CA GLU A 221 -22.74 6.37 -9.79
C GLU A 221 -21.69 7.50 -9.87
N GLU A 222 -22.06 8.73 -9.52
CA GLU A 222 -21.13 9.88 -9.49
C GLU A 222 -19.97 9.68 -8.51
N GLU A 223 -20.13 8.79 -7.53
CA GLU A 223 -19.14 8.54 -6.51
C GLU A 223 -18.12 7.45 -6.86
N HIS A 224 -18.42 6.58 -7.83
CA HIS A 224 -17.65 5.35 -8.09
C HIS A 224 -16.15 5.61 -8.35
N SER A 225 -15.83 6.47 -9.31
CA SER A 225 -14.52 6.46 -9.98
C SER A 225 -13.32 6.81 -9.11
N ARG A 226 -13.46 7.66 -8.09
CA ARG A 226 -12.32 8.14 -7.28
C ARG A 226 -11.93 7.25 -6.11
N ASN A 227 -12.86 6.40 -5.64
CA ASN A 227 -12.65 5.57 -4.45
C ASN A 227 -12.26 4.13 -4.79
N LEU A 228 -12.51 3.69 -6.04
CA LEU A 228 -12.20 2.34 -6.50
C LEU A 228 -10.70 2.07 -6.57
N ASP A 229 -9.85 3.03 -6.97
CA ASP A 229 -8.39 2.84 -6.99
C ASP A 229 -7.81 2.64 -5.58
N SER A 230 -8.20 3.48 -4.60
CA SER A 230 -7.78 3.31 -3.19
C SER A 230 -8.22 1.96 -2.61
N LEU A 231 -9.41 1.49 -2.96
CA LEU A 231 -9.97 0.23 -2.49
C LEU A 231 -9.31 -0.98 -3.18
N GLU A 232 -8.91 -0.84 -4.44
CA GLU A 232 -8.07 -1.80 -5.17
C GLU A 232 -6.66 -1.89 -4.59
N ASP A 233 -6.02 -0.76 -4.26
CA ASP A 233 -4.73 -0.72 -3.56
C ASP A 233 -4.78 -1.41 -2.18
N ILE A 234 -5.88 -1.24 -1.44
CA ILE A 234 -6.13 -1.96 -0.18
C ILE A 234 -6.26 -3.46 -0.38
N LEU A 235 -7.09 -3.91 -1.33
CA LEU A 235 -7.25 -5.34 -1.57
C LEU A 235 -5.93 -5.96 -2.05
N ARG A 236 -5.13 -5.25 -2.84
CA ARG A 236 -3.78 -5.69 -3.21
C ARG A 236 -2.84 -5.76 -2.01
N LEU A 237 -2.79 -4.75 -1.14
CA LEU A 237 -1.89 -4.75 0.03
C LEU A 237 -2.32 -5.77 1.10
N ILE A 238 -3.62 -6.02 1.30
CA ILE A 238 -4.10 -7.13 2.13
C ILE A 238 -3.72 -8.47 1.48
N ALA A 239 -3.81 -8.62 0.15
CA ALA A 239 -3.41 -9.83 -0.57
C ALA A 239 -1.90 -10.13 -0.47
N GLU A 240 -1.05 -9.11 -0.66
CA GLU A 240 0.40 -9.20 -0.46
C GLU A 240 0.74 -9.63 0.98
N ARG A 241 0.04 -9.10 1.98
CA ARG A 241 0.23 -9.47 3.40
C ARG A 241 -0.32 -10.86 3.71
N ALA A 242 -1.42 -11.28 3.08
CA ALA A 242 -2.02 -12.60 3.24
C ALA A 242 -1.14 -13.73 2.71
N GLN A 243 -0.36 -13.50 1.64
CA GLN A 243 0.67 -14.43 1.17
C GLN A 243 1.77 -14.69 2.22
N VAL A 244 2.02 -13.71 3.10
CA VAL A 244 3.01 -13.83 4.19
C VAL A 244 2.38 -14.38 5.48
N ASN A 245 1.06 -14.24 5.66
CA ASN A 245 0.37 -14.68 6.88
C ASN A 245 -0.97 -15.40 6.60
N PRO A 246 -1.01 -16.75 6.71
CA PRO A 246 -2.22 -17.55 6.49
C PRO A 246 -3.40 -17.24 7.42
N SER A 247 -3.20 -16.63 8.59
CA SER A 247 -4.32 -16.24 9.46
C SER A 247 -5.15 -15.10 8.86
N ILE A 248 -4.58 -14.28 7.98
CA ILE A 248 -5.32 -13.27 7.21
C ILE A 248 -6.23 -13.97 6.20
N ILE A 249 -5.70 -14.94 5.45
CA ILE A 249 -6.49 -15.78 4.52
C ILE A 249 -7.66 -16.39 5.29
N GLN A 250 -7.41 -17.06 6.42
CA GLN A 250 -8.42 -17.77 7.19
C GLN A 250 -9.59 -16.88 7.68
N ALA A 251 -9.35 -15.60 8.02
CA ALA A 251 -10.41 -14.71 8.50
C ALA A 251 -11.15 -13.96 7.37
N ILE A 252 -10.54 -13.85 6.19
CA ILE A 252 -11.15 -13.26 4.99
C ILE A 252 -11.92 -14.31 4.17
N HIS A 253 -11.55 -15.59 4.30
CA HIS A 253 -12.00 -16.71 3.48
C HIS A 253 -13.52 -16.77 3.29
N ASP A 254 -14.30 -16.54 4.34
CA ASP A 254 -15.77 -16.63 4.30
C ASP A 254 -16.44 -15.44 3.60
N GLU A 255 -15.74 -14.29 3.49
CA GLU A 255 -16.30 -13.01 3.04
C GLU A 255 -15.83 -12.64 1.62
N ALA A 256 -14.61 -13.02 1.20
CA ALA A 256 -14.13 -12.75 -0.15
C ALA A 256 -14.95 -13.45 -1.26
N PRO A 257 -15.37 -14.73 -1.15
CA PRO A 257 -16.29 -15.36 -2.10
C PRO A 257 -17.65 -14.67 -2.13
N ARG A 258 -18.16 -14.20 -0.97
CA ARG A 258 -19.42 -13.44 -0.90
C ARG A 258 -19.32 -12.10 -1.62
N ALA A 259 -18.19 -11.40 -1.48
CA ALA A 259 -17.92 -10.16 -2.20
C ALA A 259 -17.87 -10.39 -3.72
N ILE A 260 -17.14 -11.40 -4.19
CA ILE A 260 -17.06 -11.76 -5.62
C ILE A 260 -18.43 -12.18 -6.18
N LEU A 261 -19.18 -13.03 -5.47
CA LEU A 261 -20.53 -13.45 -5.88
C LEU A 261 -21.52 -12.27 -5.93
N ARG A 262 -21.38 -11.29 -5.02
CA ARG A 262 -22.18 -10.07 -5.03
C ARG A 262 -21.80 -9.15 -6.19
N TRP A 263 -20.52 -8.92 -6.45
CA TRP A 263 -20.11 -8.06 -7.57
C TRP A 263 -20.42 -8.67 -8.95
N SER A 264 -20.28 -9.99 -9.09
CA SER A 264 -20.62 -10.70 -10.34
C SER A 264 -22.13 -10.75 -10.65
N THR A 265 -22.97 -10.53 -9.65
CA THR A 265 -24.43 -10.38 -9.83
C THR A 265 -24.87 -8.92 -9.95
N SER A 266 -24.17 -7.97 -9.30
CA SER A 266 -24.57 -6.56 -9.16
C SER A 266 -24.06 -5.63 -10.27
N THR A 267 -24.39 -5.92 -11.55
CA THR A 267 -24.19 -4.96 -12.67
C THR A 267 -25.32 -4.96 -13.72
N LYS A 268 -26.36 -4.13 -13.51
CA LYS A 268 -27.35 -3.77 -14.55
C LYS A 268 -27.64 -2.26 -14.57
N VAL A 269 -26.86 -1.51 -15.34
CA VAL A 269 -27.22 -0.16 -15.77
C VAL A 269 -27.94 -0.27 -17.13
N GLY A 270 -29.25 -0.59 -17.06
CA GLY A 270 -30.07 -0.88 -18.23
C GLY A 270 -29.79 -2.25 -18.88
N ASN A 271 -29.98 -2.35 -20.20
CA ASN A 271 -29.94 -3.61 -20.97
C ASN A 271 -28.52 -4.12 -21.31
N LYS A 272 -27.46 -3.60 -20.70
CA LYS A 272 -26.09 -4.09 -20.87
C LYS A 272 -25.45 -4.38 -19.51
N LYS A 273 -24.97 -5.62 -19.30
CA LYS A 273 -23.97 -5.90 -18.26
C LYS A 273 -22.66 -5.26 -18.72
N THR A 274 -22.16 -4.27 -17.98
CA THR A 274 -20.84 -3.66 -18.20
C THR A 274 -20.01 -3.82 -16.95
N TRP A 275 -19.09 -4.78 -16.97
CA TRP A 275 -18.11 -4.99 -15.92
C TRP A 275 -17.23 -3.75 -15.77
N CYS A 276 -17.23 -3.14 -14.59
CA CYS A 276 -16.32 -2.06 -14.28
C CYS A 276 -14.90 -2.63 -14.18
N SER A 277 -13.91 -1.99 -14.82
CA SER A 277 -12.52 -2.49 -14.85
C SER A 277 -11.85 -2.55 -13.47
N HIS A 278 -12.39 -1.84 -12.47
CA HIS A 278 -11.96 -1.94 -11.08
C HIS A 278 -12.53 -3.19 -10.40
N VAL A 279 -13.79 -3.57 -10.65
CA VAL A 279 -14.38 -4.81 -10.10
C VAL A 279 -13.53 -6.02 -10.50
N TYR A 280 -13.15 -6.12 -11.77
CA TYR A 280 -12.27 -7.18 -12.25
C TYR A 280 -10.88 -7.17 -11.58
N ARG A 281 -10.29 -6.00 -11.32
CA ARG A 281 -8.99 -5.89 -10.63
C ARG A 281 -9.11 -6.23 -9.13
N MET A 282 -10.21 -5.85 -8.49
CA MET A 282 -10.56 -6.19 -7.11
C MET A 282 -10.85 -7.69 -6.95
N GLU A 283 -11.51 -8.33 -7.93
CA GLU A 283 -11.68 -9.79 -8.02
C GLU A 283 -10.32 -10.50 -8.10
N GLN A 284 -9.39 -10.05 -8.95
CA GLN A 284 -8.04 -10.62 -9.03
C GLN A 284 -7.27 -10.52 -7.70
N ALA A 285 -7.42 -9.42 -6.96
CA ALA A 285 -6.85 -9.30 -5.62
C ALA A 285 -7.53 -10.26 -4.62
N MET A 286 -8.87 -10.39 -4.67
CA MET A 286 -9.61 -11.26 -3.76
C MET A 286 -9.40 -12.76 -3.99
N ILE A 287 -9.07 -13.19 -5.21
CA ILE A 287 -8.67 -14.58 -5.52
C ILE A 287 -7.44 -15.04 -4.71
N VAL A 288 -6.64 -14.12 -4.16
CA VAL A 288 -5.51 -14.45 -3.27
C VAL A 288 -5.97 -14.88 -1.86
N PHE A 289 -7.17 -14.49 -1.41
CA PHE A 289 -7.73 -14.90 -0.11
C PHE A 289 -8.48 -16.24 -0.14
N ILE A 290 -8.52 -16.86 -1.32
CA ILE A 290 -9.37 -17.99 -1.63
C ILE A 290 -8.52 -19.27 -1.57
N ASP A 291 -8.76 -20.14 -0.58
CA ASP A 291 -8.22 -21.50 -0.64
C ASP A 291 -9.03 -22.25 -1.70
N GLN A 292 -8.41 -22.49 -2.85
CA GLN A 292 -9.03 -23.16 -4.00
C GLN A 292 -9.72 -24.49 -3.62
N ARG A 293 -9.28 -25.18 -2.57
CA ARG A 293 -9.89 -26.42 -2.08
C ARG A 293 -11.16 -26.16 -1.30
N GLN A 294 -11.14 -25.19 -0.38
CA GLN A 294 -12.26 -24.88 0.49
C GLN A 294 -13.33 -24.05 -0.24
N VAL A 295 -12.92 -23.07 -1.06
CA VAL A 295 -13.84 -22.28 -1.90
C VAL A 295 -14.61 -23.12 -2.91
N THR A 296 -14.07 -24.24 -3.39
CA THR A 296 -14.87 -25.18 -4.19
C THR A 296 -16.09 -25.66 -3.39
N ILE A 297 -15.89 -26.03 -2.12
CA ILE A 297 -16.95 -26.49 -1.22
C ILE A 297 -17.89 -25.32 -0.85
N ASP A 298 -17.33 -24.18 -0.48
CA ASP A 298 -18.10 -23.04 0.04
C ASP A 298 -18.92 -22.32 -1.05
N ILE A 299 -18.45 -22.28 -2.30
CA ILE A 299 -19.25 -21.80 -3.44
C ILE A 299 -20.35 -22.80 -3.76
N PHE A 300 -20.08 -24.11 -3.79
CA PHE A 300 -21.16 -25.10 -3.98
C PHE A 300 -22.18 -25.05 -2.84
N ALA A 301 -21.76 -24.87 -1.59
CA ALA A 301 -22.66 -24.70 -0.45
C ALA A 301 -23.54 -23.46 -0.58
N GLN A 302 -22.98 -22.30 -0.97
CA GLN A 302 -23.74 -21.06 -1.19
C GLN A 302 -24.70 -21.15 -2.39
N ILE A 303 -24.30 -21.83 -3.48
CA ILE A 303 -25.18 -22.10 -4.63
C ILE A 303 -26.33 -23.03 -4.20
N ILE A 304 -26.04 -24.08 -3.44
CA ILE A 304 -27.06 -25.00 -2.90
C ILE A 304 -28.02 -24.26 -1.95
N GLU A 305 -27.52 -23.41 -1.05
CA GLU A 305 -28.34 -22.60 -0.14
C GLU A 305 -29.24 -21.62 -0.91
N ALA A 306 -28.73 -20.98 -1.96
CA ALA A 306 -29.50 -20.10 -2.83
C ALA A 306 -30.60 -20.85 -3.61
N LEU A 307 -30.31 -22.07 -4.10
CA LEU A 307 -31.30 -22.95 -4.74
C LEU A 307 -32.36 -23.43 -3.73
N GLN A 308 -31.97 -23.82 -2.51
CA GLN A 308 -32.89 -24.24 -1.45
C GLN A 308 -33.84 -23.11 -1.03
N LYS A 309 -33.31 -21.90 -0.79
CA LYS A 309 -34.12 -20.70 -0.48
C LYS A 309 -35.11 -20.36 -1.59
N ARG A 310 -34.78 -20.66 -2.84
CA ARG A 310 -35.69 -20.48 -3.96
C ARG A 310 -36.82 -21.51 -3.98
N ILE A 311 -36.54 -22.80 -3.76
CA ILE A 311 -37.57 -23.86 -3.73
C ILE A 311 -38.66 -23.53 -2.71
N VAL A 312 -38.27 -23.10 -1.49
CA VAL A 312 -39.20 -22.69 -0.44
C VAL A 312 -40.09 -21.51 -0.86
N ASN A 313 -39.53 -20.52 -1.56
CA ASN A 313 -40.29 -19.36 -2.05
C ASN A 313 -41.19 -19.69 -3.25
N ASP A 314 -40.77 -20.60 -4.12
CA ASP A 314 -41.56 -21.02 -5.28
C ASP A 314 -42.79 -21.85 -4.82
N GLU A 315 -42.67 -22.67 -3.76
CA GLU A 315 -43.79 -23.41 -3.12
C GLU A 315 -44.86 -22.51 -2.46
N GLU A 316 -44.52 -21.27 -2.07
CA GLU A 316 -45.50 -20.29 -1.53
C GLU A 316 -46.24 -19.50 -2.65
N SER A 317 -45.93 -19.72 -3.92
CA SER A 317 -46.22 -18.78 -5.03
C SER A 317 -47.37 -19.17 -6.01
N ASP A 318 -48.24 -20.09 -5.59
CA ASP A 318 -49.26 -20.88 -6.32
C ASP A 318 -50.30 -20.16 -7.23
N ASN A 319 -50.12 -18.88 -7.61
CA ASN A 319 -51.17 -18.05 -8.24
C ASN A 319 -50.73 -17.06 -9.36
N LYS A 320 -49.58 -17.25 -10.05
CA LYS A 320 -49.16 -16.37 -11.19
C LYS A 320 -48.51 -17.11 -12.38
N GLU A 321 -49.34 -17.73 -13.21
CA GLU A 321 -48.86 -18.67 -14.25
C GLU A 321 -48.25 -18.04 -15.54
N GLU A 322 -48.57 -16.79 -15.87
CA GLU A 322 -48.15 -16.18 -17.16
C GLU A 322 -46.93 -15.25 -17.08
N SER A 323 -46.71 -14.55 -15.96
CA SER A 323 -45.49 -13.74 -15.80
C SER A 323 -44.24 -14.58 -15.48
N SER A 324 -44.43 -15.80 -14.94
CA SER A 324 -43.33 -16.63 -14.44
C SER A 324 -42.37 -17.07 -15.55
N LYS A 325 -42.87 -17.65 -16.64
CA LYS A 325 -42.06 -18.35 -17.66
C LYS A 325 -40.98 -17.48 -18.34
N SER A 326 -41.15 -16.16 -18.41
CA SER A 326 -40.12 -15.24 -18.91
C SER A 326 -39.04 -14.96 -17.86
N ILE A 327 -39.45 -14.82 -16.59
CA ILE A 327 -38.58 -14.60 -15.44
C ILE A 327 -37.78 -15.88 -15.13
N GLU A 328 -38.42 -17.06 -15.14
CA GLU A 328 -37.74 -18.37 -15.04
C GLU A 328 -36.59 -18.49 -16.02
N ASN A 329 -36.87 -18.35 -17.33
CA ASN A 329 -35.86 -18.49 -18.37
C ASN A 329 -34.75 -17.43 -18.27
N PHE A 330 -35.05 -16.23 -17.76
CA PHE A 330 -34.03 -15.22 -17.48
C PHE A 330 -33.11 -15.64 -16.31
N PHE A 331 -33.69 -16.05 -15.17
CA PHE A 331 -32.92 -16.43 -13.98
C PHE A 331 -32.16 -17.76 -14.14
N ILE A 332 -32.70 -18.74 -14.88
CA ILE A 332 -32.01 -20.00 -15.21
C ILE A 332 -30.72 -19.70 -15.99
N ASN A 333 -30.74 -18.76 -16.94
CA ASN A 333 -29.55 -18.38 -17.69
C ASN A 333 -28.52 -17.62 -16.85
N ASP A 334 -28.92 -16.83 -15.85
CA ASP A 334 -27.96 -16.16 -14.96
C ASP A 334 -27.29 -17.17 -13.99
N ILE A 335 -28.05 -18.12 -13.43
CA ILE A 335 -27.51 -19.23 -12.62
C ILE A 335 -26.58 -20.12 -13.44
N ARG A 336 -26.92 -20.43 -14.70
CA ARG A 336 -26.02 -21.13 -15.63
C ARG A 336 -24.67 -20.43 -15.78
N ILE A 337 -24.68 -19.12 -15.98
CA ILE A 337 -23.46 -18.30 -16.14
C ILE A 337 -22.65 -18.30 -14.83
N GLN A 338 -23.31 -18.16 -13.68
CA GLN A 338 -22.64 -18.20 -12.37
C GLN A 338 -21.97 -19.56 -12.09
N ILE A 339 -22.68 -20.67 -12.33
CA ILE A 339 -22.13 -22.04 -12.20
C ILE A 339 -20.96 -22.25 -13.18
N PHE A 340 -21.09 -21.82 -14.43
CA PHE A 340 -20.04 -21.99 -15.43
C PHE A 340 -18.78 -21.17 -15.09
N HIS A 341 -18.93 -19.89 -14.73
CA HIS A 341 -17.80 -19.07 -14.27
C HIS A 341 -17.18 -19.58 -12.98
N ALA A 342 -17.96 -20.11 -12.03
CA ALA A 342 -17.40 -20.76 -10.85
C ALA A 342 -16.54 -21.98 -11.24
N CYS A 343 -17.02 -22.85 -12.13
CA CYS A 343 -16.27 -23.99 -12.63
C CYS A 343 -15.01 -23.60 -13.44
N GLU A 344 -15.03 -22.49 -14.20
CA GLU A 344 -13.85 -21.94 -14.86
C GLU A 344 -12.84 -21.35 -13.85
N LEU A 345 -13.29 -20.53 -12.89
CA LEU A 345 -12.45 -19.92 -11.85
C LEU A 345 -11.80 -20.95 -10.92
N ILE A 346 -12.52 -22.03 -10.61
CA ILE A 346 -12.01 -23.17 -9.82
C ILE A 346 -11.02 -24.01 -10.63
N GLY A 347 -11.12 -24.01 -11.96
CA GLY A 347 -10.27 -24.78 -12.87
C GLY A 347 -10.52 -26.28 -12.73
N VAL A 348 -11.38 -26.84 -13.59
CA VAL A 348 -11.91 -28.23 -13.53
C VAL A 348 -10.81 -29.32 -13.51
N ILE A 349 -10.24 -29.57 -12.32
CA ILE A 349 -9.16 -30.53 -12.08
C ILE A 349 -9.49 -31.46 -10.91
N ASN A 350 -10.14 -30.96 -9.84
CA ASN A 350 -10.43 -31.80 -8.67
C ASN A 350 -11.77 -32.55 -8.78
N LYS A 351 -11.82 -33.58 -9.63
CA LYS A 351 -12.98 -34.49 -9.73
C LYS A 351 -13.37 -35.12 -8.39
N GLN A 352 -12.43 -35.31 -7.45
CA GLN A 352 -12.73 -35.89 -6.13
C GLN A 352 -13.59 -34.97 -5.25
N ALA A 353 -13.43 -33.64 -5.36
CA ALA A 353 -14.30 -32.68 -4.67
C ALA A 353 -15.74 -32.70 -5.21
N LEU A 354 -15.91 -32.75 -6.53
CA LEU A 354 -17.21 -32.91 -7.20
C LEU A 354 -17.88 -34.27 -6.89
N VAL A 355 -17.10 -35.33 -6.72
CA VAL A 355 -17.60 -36.64 -6.27
C VAL A 355 -18.09 -36.58 -4.81
N ALA A 356 -17.49 -35.75 -3.96
CA ALA A 356 -17.92 -35.59 -2.57
C ALA A 356 -19.29 -34.89 -2.45
N THR A 357 -19.57 -33.87 -3.27
CA THR A 357 -20.87 -33.15 -3.31
C THR A 357 -21.93 -33.84 -4.18
N ARG A 358 -21.62 -35.00 -4.77
CA ARG A 358 -22.51 -35.76 -5.68
C ARG A 358 -23.87 -36.09 -5.04
N THR A 359 -23.89 -36.42 -3.75
CA THR A 359 -25.12 -36.79 -3.03
C THR A 359 -26.09 -35.62 -2.96
N ASP A 360 -25.58 -34.40 -2.74
CA ASP A 360 -26.39 -33.19 -2.65
C ASP A 360 -26.88 -32.78 -4.03
N LEU A 361 -26.02 -32.86 -5.06
CA LEU A 361 -26.39 -32.60 -6.46
C LEU A 361 -27.52 -33.53 -6.97
N ILE A 362 -27.62 -34.77 -6.47
CA ILE A 362 -28.71 -35.70 -6.82
C ILE A 362 -30.08 -35.18 -6.37
N ALA A 363 -30.17 -34.43 -5.27
CA ALA A 363 -31.44 -33.80 -4.86
C ALA A 363 -31.95 -32.78 -5.92
N PHE A 364 -31.04 -32.22 -6.71
CA PHE A 364 -31.31 -31.24 -7.77
C PHE A 364 -31.29 -31.84 -9.20
N GLN A 365 -31.32 -33.17 -9.35
CA GLN A 365 -31.26 -33.85 -10.66
C GLN A 365 -32.42 -33.51 -11.63
N SER A 366 -33.47 -32.85 -11.15
CA SER A 366 -34.55 -32.26 -11.94
C SER A 366 -34.06 -31.16 -12.88
N TYR A 367 -33.10 -30.33 -12.42
CA TYR A 367 -32.50 -29.24 -13.19
C TYR A 367 -31.46 -29.79 -14.18
N ALA A 368 -31.48 -29.28 -15.42
CA ALA A 368 -30.65 -29.80 -16.52
C ALA A 368 -29.15 -29.54 -16.32
N GLU A 369 -28.82 -28.51 -15.55
CA GLU A 369 -27.48 -28.03 -15.22
C GLU A 369 -26.84 -28.97 -14.20
N CYS A 370 -27.54 -29.22 -13.10
CA CYS A 370 -27.17 -30.21 -12.10
C CYS A 370 -27.09 -31.62 -12.70
N ARG A 371 -28.00 -31.97 -13.61
CA ARG A 371 -27.93 -33.24 -14.37
C ARG A 371 -26.69 -33.31 -15.27
N SER A 372 -26.34 -32.24 -15.98
CA SER A 372 -25.13 -32.18 -16.80
C SER A 372 -23.85 -32.32 -15.98
N LEU A 373 -23.80 -31.71 -14.79
CA LEU A 373 -22.73 -31.91 -13.81
C LEU A 373 -22.67 -33.34 -13.26
N LEU A 374 -23.82 -33.93 -12.91
CA LEU A 374 -23.91 -35.33 -12.46
C LEU A 374 -23.49 -36.31 -13.55
N ASP A 375 -23.87 -36.08 -14.80
CA ASP A 375 -23.51 -36.97 -15.91
C ASP A 375 -22.02 -36.87 -16.26
N PHE A 376 -21.40 -35.70 -16.10
CA PHE A 376 -19.95 -35.49 -16.15
C PHE A 376 -19.21 -36.17 -14.97
N ILE A 377 -19.77 -36.13 -13.75
CA ILE A 377 -19.25 -36.85 -12.59
C ILE A 377 -19.32 -38.37 -12.81
N ASP A 378 -20.46 -38.86 -13.28
CA ASP A 378 -20.80 -40.28 -13.49
C ASP A 378 -20.14 -40.92 -14.72
N GLU A 379 -19.41 -40.17 -15.54
CA GLU A 379 -18.78 -40.64 -16.80
C GLU A 379 -19.76 -41.22 -17.82
N LYS A 380 -21.03 -40.80 -17.75
CA LYS A 380 -22.00 -41.07 -18.81
C LYS A 380 -21.57 -40.33 -20.07
N GLN A 381 -21.93 -40.87 -21.24
CA GLN A 381 -21.68 -40.21 -22.50
C GLN A 381 -22.38 -38.84 -22.54
N MET A 382 -21.59 -37.78 -22.44
CA MET A 382 -22.05 -36.44 -22.79
C MET A 382 -22.52 -36.42 -24.25
N SER A 383 -23.45 -35.51 -24.57
CA SER A 383 -23.91 -35.32 -25.95
C SER A 383 -22.72 -35.08 -26.89
N GLU A 384 -22.84 -35.54 -28.14
CA GLU A 384 -21.78 -35.36 -29.15
C GLU A 384 -21.40 -33.88 -29.31
N GLU A 385 -22.39 -32.97 -29.22
CA GLU A 385 -22.18 -31.52 -29.20
C GLU A 385 -21.33 -31.01 -28.02
N ASN A 386 -21.54 -31.54 -26.81
CA ASN A 386 -20.71 -31.21 -25.65
C ASN A 386 -19.29 -31.80 -25.80
N GLN A 387 -19.18 -33.03 -26.32
CA GLN A 387 -17.89 -33.66 -26.57
C GLN A 387 -17.10 -32.93 -27.67
N GLU A 388 -17.74 -32.51 -28.76
CA GLU A 388 -17.12 -31.65 -29.79
C GLU A 388 -16.70 -30.29 -29.24
N SER A 389 -17.45 -29.73 -28.29
CA SER A 389 -17.12 -28.46 -27.65
C SER A 389 -15.89 -28.58 -26.74
N ILE A 390 -15.78 -29.66 -25.95
CA ILE A 390 -14.56 -29.99 -25.20
C ILE A 390 -13.38 -30.27 -26.15
N ASN A 391 -13.59 -31.07 -27.20
CA ASN A 391 -12.54 -31.39 -28.16
C ASN A 391 -12.01 -30.13 -28.89
N ARG A 392 -12.88 -29.14 -29.15
CA ARG A 392 -12.48 -27.82 -29.66
C ARG A 392 -11.68 -27.03 -28.62
N ALA A 393 -12.14 -26.95 -27.37
CA ALA A 393 -11.43 -26.24 -26.31
C ALA A 393 -10.03 -26.83 -26.04
N GLN A 394 -9.92 -28.16 -25.93
CA GLN A 394 -8.65 -28.87 -25.78
C GLN A 394 -7.68 -28.61 -26.95
N LYS A 395 -8.21 -28.50 -28.18
CA LYS A 395 -7.41 -28.18 -29.37
C LYS A 395 -6.89 -26.74 -29.39
N GLU A 396 -7.64 -25.78 -28.86
CA GLU A 396 -7.14 -24.40 -28.68
C GLU A 396 -6.17 -24.28 -27.50
N ILE A 397 -6.38 -25.03 -26.41
CA ILE A 397 -5.42 -25.14 -25.29
C ILE A 397 -4.08 -25.70 -25.80
N ALA A 398 -4.06 -26.81 -26.53
CA ALA A 398 -2.83 -27.40 -27.06
C ALA A 398 -2.07 -26.47 -28.03
N LYS A 399 -2.78 -25.64 -28.82
CA LYS A 399 -2.17 -24.56 -29.61
C LYS A 399 -1.55 -23.49 -28.71
N MET A 400 -2.27 -23.03 -27.68
CA MET A 400 -1.77 -22.02 -26.75
C MET A 400 -0.57 -22.53 -25.95
N GLU A 401 -0.56 -23.78 -25.48
CA GLU A 401 0.60 -24.41 -24.86
C GLU A 401 1.79 -24.45 -25.81
N THR A 402 1.59 -24.86 -27.07
CA THR A 402 2.64 -24.84 -28.10
C THR A 402 3.19 -23.44 -28.31
N LEU A 403 2.33 -22.43 -28.39
CA LEU A 403 2.71 -21.03 -28.58
C LEU A 403 3.43 -20.46 -27.34
N VAL A 404 2.99 -20.81 -26.12
CA VAL A 404 3.67 -20.45 -24.86
C VAL A 404 5.04 -21.12 -24.75
N ILE A 405 5.17 -22.38 -25.13
CA ILE A 405 6.47 -23.09 -25.20
C ILE A 405 7.39 -22.42 -26.22
N GLN A 406 6.86 -22.04 -27.39
CA GLN A 406 7.63 -21.30 -28.40
C GLN A 406 8.05 -19.92 -27.88
N THR A 407 7.12 -19.11 -27.34
CA THR A 407 7.44 -17.80 -26.73
C THR A 407 8.44 -17.93 -25.57
N ARG A 408 8.36 -18.99 -24.75
CA ARG A 408 9.33 -19.29 -23.70
C ARG A 408 10.71 -19.62 -24.26
N ASN A 409 10.79 -20.37 -25.37
CA ASN A 409 12.03 -20.67 -26.06
C ASN A 409 12.62 -19.42 -26.73
N ASP A 410 11.79 -18.56 -27.33
CA ASP A 410 12.21 -17.30 -27.94
C ASP A 410 12.67 -16.29 -26.87
N MET A 411 11.97 -16.18 -25.74
CA MET A 411 12.44 -15.45 -24.55
C MET A 411 13.77 -16.00 -24.05
N GLN A 412 13.95 -17.32 -23.98
CA GLN A 412 15.24 -17.92 -23.60
C GLN A 412 16.32 -17.62 -24.64
N ASN A 413 16.01 -17.53 -25.92
CA ASN A 413 16.96 -17.21 -26.98
C ASN A 413 17.35 -15.72 -26.95
N ILE A 414 16.39 -14.81 -26.73
CA ILE A 414 16.65 -13.39 -26.46
C ILE A 414 17.49 -13.24 -25.18
N THR A 415 17.14 -13.95 -24.11
CA THR A 415 17.93 -13.97 -22.86
C THR A 415 19.32 -14.57 -23.07
N LYS A 416 19.51 -15.54 -23.97
CA LYS A 416 20.84 -16.06 -24.38
C LYS A 416 21.62 -15.07 -25.25
N VAL A 417 20.96 -14.16 -25.97
CA VAL A 417 21.62 -13.06 -26.70
C VAL A 417 22.06 -11.96 -25.72
N VAL A 418 21.23 -11.59 -24.76
CA VAL A 418 21.60 -10.69 -23.65
C VAL A 418 22.74 -11.33 -22.82
N LYS A 419 22.64 -12.61 -22.46
CA LYS A 419 23.72 -13.43 -21.87
C LYS A 419 24.81 -13.89 -22.86
N ARG A 420 24.94 -13.22 -24.00
CA ARG A 420 26.16 -13.22 -24.86
C ARG A 420 26.82 -11.85 -24.90
N GLN A 421 26.11 -10.78 -24.54
CA GLN A 421 26.69 -9.50 -24.17
C GLN A 421 27.24 -9.58 -22.74
N GLU A 422 26.48 -10.17 -21.81
CA GLU A 422 27.00 -10.62 -20.52
C GLU A 422 27.70 -11.98 -20.65
N ILE A 423 29.03 -11.97 -20.63
CA ILE A 423 29.91 -13.15 -20.57
C ILE A 423 29.96 -14.02 -21.85
N ASN A 424 30.59 -13.49 -22.89
CA ASN A 424 31.63 -14.28 -23.59
C ASN A 424 32.96 -13.52 -23.55
N MET A 425 33.38 -13.27 -22.31
CA MET A 425 34.30 -12.24 -21.85
C MET A 425 35.32 -12.87 -20.90
N GLY A 426 36.24 -13.66 -21.47
CA GLY A 426 37.33 -14.28 -20.69
C GLY A 426 38.22 -13.22 -20.07
N GLY A 427 38.61 -13.41 -18.81
CA GLY A 427 39.47 -12.46 -18.10
C GLY A 427 40.87 -12.36 -18.72
N GLY A 428 41.32 -11.13 -18.98
CA GLY A 428 42.56 -10.83 -19.69
C GLY A 428 42.40 -9.57 -20.55
N ASP A 429 43.34 -9.27 -21.43
CA ASP A 429 43.30 -8.02 -22.22
C ASP A 429 42.13 -7.97 -23.21
N SER A 430 41.68 -9.13 -23.71
CA SER A 430 40.49 -9.27 -24.56
C SER A 430 39.16 -8.98 -23.84
N LEU A 431 39.16 -8.86 -22.51
CA LEU A 431 38.06 -8.29 -21.74
C LEU A 431 38.00 -6.77 -21.95
N PHE A 432 39.14 -6.09 -21.76
CA PHE A 432 39.21 -4.63 -21.81
C PHE A 432 39.01 -4.08 -23.23
N GLU A 433 39.51 -4.78 -24.26
CA GLU A 433 39.27 -4.44 -25.67
C GLU A 433 37.76 -4.48 -26.03
N LYS A 434 37.03 -5.49 -25.56
CA LYS A 434 35.58 -5.61 -25.76
C LYS A 434 34.80 -4.53 -24.99
N ILE A 435 35.24 -4.19 -23.78
CA ILE A 435 34.64 -3.11 -22.97
C ILE A 435 34.84 -1.75 -23.65
N ASP A 436 36.05 -1.44 -24.11
CA ASP A 436 36.37 -0.21 -24.86
C ASP A 436 35.55 -0.12 -26.15
N THR A 437 35.50 -1.21 -26.94
CA THR A 437 34.67 -1.31 -28.15
C THR A 437 33.18 -1.10 -27.84
N GLY A 438 32.68 -1.67 -26.73
CA GLY A 438 31.30 -1.50 -26.27
C GLY A 438 30.99 -0.04 -25.92
N ILE A 439 31.84 0.60 -25.12
CA ILE A 439 31.69 2.02 -24.72
C ILE A 439 31.78 2.94 -25.94
N ARG A 440 32.69 2.70 -26.90
CA ARG A 440 32.78 3.48 -28.15
C ARG A 440 31.53 3.38 -29.00
N ASN A 441 30.91 2.20 -29.09
CA ASN A 441 29.69 1.98 -29.87
C ASN A 441 28.39 2.37 -29.13
N ALA A 442 28.42 2.50 -27.80
CA ALA A 442 27.26 2.90 -27.01
C ALA A 442 26.79 4.33 -27.32
N LYS A 443 25.46 4.55 -27.35
CA LYS A 443 24.84 5.88 -27.52
C LYS A 443 24.76 6.67 -26.20
N CYS A 444 24.60 5.96 -25.10
CA CYS A 444 24.61 6.46 -23.72
C CYS A 444 25.16 5.37 -22.80
N ILE A 445 25.51 5.75 -21.58
CA ILE A 445 26.10 4.88 -20.55
C ILE A 445 25.24 4.99 -19.29
N LEU A 446 24.68 3.87 -18.84
CA LEU A 446 23.97 3.78 -17.56
C LEU A 446 24.96 3.37 -16.47
N ALA A 447 25.13 4.20 -15.45
CA ALA A 447 26.09 3.97 -14.37
C ALA A 447 25.36 3.60 -13.07
N CYS A 448 25.27 2.31 -12.78
CA CYS A 448 24.61 1.78 -11.58
C CYS A 448 25.44 2.02 -10.31
N VAL A 449 25.31 3.21 -9.71
CA VAL A 449 26.14 3.67 -8.60
C VAL A 449 25.78 2.95 -7.31
N THR A 450 26.80 2.32 -6.73
CA THR A 450 26.80 1.72 -5.38
C THR A 450 28.16 1.95 -4.72
N SER A 451 28.26 1.72 -3.40
CA SER A 451 29.54 1.83 -2.68
C SER A 451 30.64 0.87 -3.20
N ASN A 452 30.27 -0.22 -3.88
CA ASN A 452 31.23 -1.16 -4.49
C ASN A 452 31.61 -0.73 -5.91
N TYR A 453 30.66 -0.19 -6.68
CA TYR A 453 30.89 0.35 -8.02
C TYR A 453 31.97 1.44 -8.02
N THR A 454 31.90 2.38 -7.07
CA THR A 454 32.87 3.49 -6.96
C THR A 454 34.26 3.02 -6.52
N LYS A 455 34.33 1.92 -5.77
CA LYS A 455 35.58 1.26 -5.32
C LYS A 455 36.20 0.36 -6.39
N SER A 456 35.45 -0.12 -7.38
CA SER A 456 35.95 -0.93 -8.50
C SER A 456 36.98 -0.18 -9.36
N THR A 457 38.12 -0.80 -9.62
CA THR A 457 39.14 -0.29 -10.57
C THR A 457 38.63 -0.26 -12.00
N ASN A 458 37.86 -1.27 -12.39
CA ASN A 458 37.37 -1.43 -13.76
C ASN A 458 36.26 -0.41 -14.04
N CYS A 459 35.28 -0.28 -13.14
CA CYS A 459 34.20 0.71 -13.29
C CYS A 459 34.73 2.15 -13.28
N ARG A 460 35.80 2.45 -12.53
CA ARG A 460 36.50 3.74 -12.66
C ARG A 460 37.09 3.96 -14.06
N ARG A 461 37.77 2.97 -14.64
CA ARG A 461 38.31 3.04 -16.01
C ARG A 461 37.20 3.21 -17.05
N GLU A 462 36.13 2.43 -16.94
CA GLU A 462 34.94 2.49 -17.79
C GLU A 462 34.30 3.89 -17.77
N MET A 463 34.11 4.47 -16.58
CA MET A 463 33.54 5.82 -16.44
C MET A 463 34.49 6.92 -16.94
N SER A 464 35.80 6.83 -16.65
CA SER A 464 36.78 7.79 -17.17
C SER A 464 36.90 7.73 -18.70
N LEU A 465 36.84 6.55 -19.31
CA LEU A 465 36.80 6.39 -20.76
C LEU A 465 35.50 6.94 -21.35
N SER A 466 34.35 6.65 -20.73
CA SER A 466 33.04 7.15 -21.16
C SER A 466 32.99 8.67 -21.18
N ASP A 467 33.51 9.32 -20.14
CA ASP A 467 33.52 10.78 -20.00
C ASP A 467 34.53 11.43 -20.97
N ALA A 468 35.73 10.85 -21.13
CA ALA A 468 36.73 11.28 -22.11
C ALA A 468 36.26 11.13 -23.57
N LEU A 469 35.35 10.19 -23.85
CA LEU A 469 34.69 10.03 -25.15
C LEU A 469 33.43 10.90 -25.30
N GLY A 470 33.12 11.77 -24.33
CA GLY A 470 31.95 12.66 -24.36
C GLY A 470 30.61 11.93 -24.33
N LYS A 471 30.56 10.68 -23.84
CA LYS A 471 29.33 9.88 -23.82
C LYS A 471 28.32 10.47 -22.83
N PRO A 472 27.03 10.52 -23.17
CA PRO A 472 25.97 10.80 -22.20
C PRO A 472 25.97 9.72 -21.11
N ILE A 473 26.36 10.08 -19.88
CA ILE A 473 26.36 9.21 -18.71
C ILE A 473 25.15 9.56 -17.86
N VAL A 474 24.31 8.57 -17.56
CA VAL A 474 23.16 8.67 -16.65
C VAL A 474 23.46 7.84 -15.41
N PRO A 475 23.78 8.46 -14.26
CA PRO A 475 23.97 7.74 -13.00
C PRO A 475 22.63 7.33 -12.41
N LEU A 476 22.56 6.07 -11.99
CA LEU A 476 21.41 5.46 -11.32
C LEU A 476 21.86 5.09 -9.90
N LEU A 477 21.40 5.81 -8.88
CA LEU A 477 21.80 5.59 -7.50
C LEU A 477 20.97 4.44 -6.90
N LEU A 478 21.55 3.25 -6.91
CA LEU A 478 20.89 2.00 -6.47
C LEU A 478 21.11 1.70 -4.97
N LYS A 479 22.01 2.43 -4.31
CA LYS A 479 22.18 2.38 -2.86
C LYS A 479 22.74 3.70 -2.35
N ALA A 480 22.13 4.23 -1.29
CA ALA A 480 22.50 5.51 -0.68
C ALA A 480 24.02 5.63 -0.46
N THR A 481 24.60 6.68 -1.03
CA THR A 481 26.00 7.08 -0.82
C THR A 481 26.05 8.18 0.23
N SER A 482 27.05 8.14 1.12
CA SER A 482 27.19 9.13 2.22
C SER A 482 27.38 10.58 1.75
N THR A 483 27.71 10.77 0.48
CA THR A 483 27.82 12.07 -0.22
C THR A 483 27.43 11.86 -1.68
N TRP A 484 26.88 12.91 -2.32
CA TRP A 484 26.75 13.00 -3.77
C TRP A 484 27.46 14.28 -4.27
N PRO A 485 28.27 14.21 -5.35
CA PRO A 485 28.70 13.01 -6.07
C PRO A 485 29.58 12.11 -5.17
N PRO A 486 29.69 10.80 -5.45
CA PRO A 486 30.41 9.88 -4.61
C PRO A 486 31.92 10.18 -4.57
N SER A 487 32.51 10.10 -3.38
CA SER A 487 33.91 10.46 -3.14
C SER A 487 34.92 9.61 -3.92
N GLY A 488 36.09 10.21 -4.19
CA GLY A 488 37.15 9.61 -5.00
C GLY A 488 37.06 9.98 -6.49
N PRO A 489 37.73 9.25 -7.39
CA PRO A 489 37.88 9.66 -8.80
C PRO A 489 36.58 9.76 -9.60
N MET A 490 35.52 9.04 -9.20
CA MET A 490 34.20 9.16 -9.84
C MET A 490 33.49 10.49 -9.51
N ALA A 491 33.92 11.21 -8.46
CA ALA A 491 33.34 12.51 -8.11
C ALA A 491 33.40 13.47 -9.30
N LEU A 492 34.55 13.53 -9.99
CA LEU A 492 34.75 14.40 -11.16
C LEU A 492 33.82 14.01 -12.32
N VAL A 493 33.69 12.70 -12.61
CA VAL A 493 32.82 12.21 -13.69
C VAL A 493 31.34 12.42 -13.39
N PHE A 494 30.90 12.42 -12.13
CA PHE A 494 29.49 12.65 -11.79
C PHE A 494 29.17 14.10 -11.37
N THR A 495 30.16 14.98 -11.24
CA THR A 495 29.95 16.39 -10.89
C THR A 495 29.13 17.10 -11.96
N GLY A 496 27.99 17.69 -11.59
CA GLY A 496 27.12 18.42 -12.50
C GLY A 496 26.28 17.57 -13.46
N LYS A 497 26.39 16.23 -13.45
CA LYS A 497 25.47 15.36 -14.21
C LYS A 497 24.23 15.05 -13.36
N PRO A 498 23.00 15.16 -13.90
CA PRO A 498 21.79 14.74 -13.19
C PRO A 498 21.78 13.23 -13.00
N TYR A 499 21.19 12.74 -11.91
CA TYR A 499 21.09 11.33 -11.56
C TYR A 499 19.66 10.93 -11.20
N ILE A 500 19.35 9.64 -11.28
CA ILE A 500 18.08 9.07 -10.83
C ILE A 500 18.32 8.40 -9.47
N ASP A 501 17.56 8.78 -8.46
CA ASP A 501 17.66 8.21 -7.11
C ASP A 501 16.59 7.13 -6.88
N PHE A 502 17.00 5.86 -6.91
CA PHE A 502 16.12 4.74 -6.57
C PHE A 502 16.06 4.46 -5.07
N CYS A 503 16.82 5.18 -4.25
CA CYS A 503 16.80 5.04 -2.79
C CYS A 503 15.66 5.82 -2.13
N GLN A 504 14.97 6.68 -2.89
CA GLN A 504 13.82 7.50 -2.44
C GLN A 504 12.49 7.01 -3.04
N MET A 505 12.47 5.83 -3.66
CA MET A 505 11.28 5.21 -4.27
C MET A 505 10.73 4.01 -3.48
N ASN A 506 11.18 3.85 -2.22
CA ASN A 506 10.77 2.83 -1.26
C ASN A 506 10.34 3.48 0.06
#